data_AF-A0A9P7KDP2-F1
#
_entry.id   AF-A0A9P7KDP2-F1
#
_cell.length_a   1.000
_cell.length_b   1.000
_cell.length_c   1.000
_cell.angle_alpha   90.00
_cell.angle_beta   90.00
_cell.angle_gamma   90.00
#
_symmetry.space_group_name_H-M   'P 1'
#
loop_
_entity.id
_entity.type
_entity.pdbx_description
1 polymer ?
#
loop_
_entity_poly.entity_id
_entity_poly.type
_entity_poly.pdbx_seq_one_letter_code
_entity_poly.pdbx_strand_id
1 'polypeptide(L)'
;MAYSSSALSFMLEDLGKTVILTGAQIPMSQLRNDAVDNLMGALTIAGHYIIPECCLYFNHTLYRGNRVSKMSSYDLSAFGSPNFSPLVNVGIDIVVNWNEVIRQTTIRRFRAHKSTYHESNKDHSDNPTEMSPHVATLRLFPGIATATIKAFFMPPIRGVVLETFGAGNAPQRADLMEALKEACNRGVVVVAITQCAKGSVSDAYETGRTLLQAGVVSGNDMTPECALTKLSYLLSKPELSVEEIRELISTPLRGELTRPIRSAPSHPATVEKTVEHIEGVLSEFVRLTSTPPRGPQITVTPEPETQLETSARDATAPWTLTVAEAANTEAVLIPFLIHLAAARDDLPGLQFSLAALEGAGKMEQNQSTNVAGGVVNCLDPATGKTPLHSACVNGSARAAILLLRSGALVHLRDSLGHTALYYAARQGHEEVVDLLVQAGATLGGFDEPFAALGLRDAVLAGNKIATKVWLKTGIKSSDDIISTRKTLQQPPRKEGEERVIILDE
;
A
#
# COMPACT_ATOMS: atom_id res chain seq x y z
N MET A 1 -20.69 -2.67 8.66
CA MET A 1 -19.66 -2.95 7.62
C MET A 1 -18.88 -1.70 7.27
N ALA A 2 -19.50 -0.62 6.75
CA ALA A 2 -18.82 0.65 6.45
C ALA A 2 -17.98 1.21 7.62
N TYR A 3 -18.55 1.31 8.84
CA TYR A 3 -17.78 1.70 10.03
C TYR A 3 -16.57 0.78 10.30
N SER A 4 -16.75 -0.53 10.18
CA SER A 4 -15.69 -1.51 10.44
C SER A 4 -14.58 -1.42 9.39
N SER A 5 -14.91 -1.28 8.11
CA SER A 5 -13.91 -1.11 7.05
C SER A 5 -13.16 0.22 7.19
N SER A 6 -13.86 1.29 7.59
CA SER A 6 -13.21 2.57 7.89
C SER A 6 -12.25 2.47 9.09
N ALA A 7 -12.70 1.90 10.21
CA ALA A 7 -11.88 1.70 11.40
C ALA A 7 -10.63 0.86 11.11
N LEU A 8 -10.78 -0.29 10.45
CA LEU A 8 -9.67 -1.16 10.09
C LEU A 8 -8.67 -0.47 9.15
N SER A 9 -9.12 0.42 8.27
CA SER A 9 -8.20 1.19 7.41
C SER A 9 -7.19 2.03 8.21
N PHE A 10 -7.57 2.54 9.39
CA PHE A 10 -6.69 3.29 10.28
C PHE A 10 -5.93 2.39 11.26
N MET A 11 -6.58 1.36 11.79
CA MET A 11 -5.99 0.44 12.77
C MET A 11 -4.87 -0.45 12.19
N LEU A 12 -4.95 -0.75 10.89
CA LEU A 12 -4.00 -1.59 10.16
C LEU A 12 -2.95 -0.70 9.47
N GLU A 13 -1.94 -0.25 10.21
CA GLU A 13 -0.87 0.57 9.65
C GLU A 13 0.14 -0.27 8.87
N ASP A 14 0.69 0.31 7.80
CA ASP A 14 1.70 -0.34 6.95
C ASP A 14 1.21 -1.70 6.40
N LEU A 15 -0.06 -1.76 6.02
CA LEU A 15 -0.74 -2.97 5.55
C LEU A 15 -0.25 -3.45 4.18
N GLY A 16 0.69 -4.38 4.10
CA GLY A 16 1.19 -4.91 2.81
C GLY A 16 0.30 -5.97 2.11
N LYS A 17 -0.93 -6.23 2.58
CA LYS A 17 -1.80 -7.32 2.09
C LYS A 17 -3.24 -6.88 1.94
N THR A 18 -3.99 -7.58 1.08
CA THR A 18 -5.40 -7.31 0.83
C THR A 18 -6.27 -7.73 2.01
N VAL A 19 -7.08 -6.80 2.54
CA VAL A 19 -8.09 -7.08 3.58
C VAL A 19 -9.45 -6.72 3.00
N ILE A 20 -10.34 -7.71 2.85
CA ILE A 20 -11.67 -7.50 2.26
C ILE A 20 -12.74 -7.82 3.29
N LEU A 21 -13.61 -6.83 3.55
CA LEU A 21 -14.87 -7.05 4.24
C LEU A 21 -15.95 -7.35 3.20
N THR A 22 -16.74 -8.38 3.45
CA THR A 22 -17.89 -8.72 2.61
C THR A 22 -19.02 -9.26 3.47
N GLY A 23 -20.17 -9.51 2.86
CA GLY A 23 -21.33 -10.09 3.52
C GLY A 23 -22.45 -10.33 2.52
N ALA A 24 -23.67 -10.40 3.01
CA ALA A 24 -24.84 -10.65 2.18
C ALA A 24 -26.08 -9.99 2.79
N GLN A 25 -27.06 -9.68 1.95
CA GLN A 25 -28.40 -9.32 2.41
C GLN A 25 -29.21 -10.58 2.73
N ILE A 26 -28.99 -11.66 1.99
CA ILE A 26 -29.67 -12.94 2.17
C ILE A 26 -28.70 -13.98 2.74
N PRO A 27 -29.05 -14.70 3.83
CA PRO A 27 -28.21 -15.74 4.39
C PRO A 27 -27.84 -16.82 3.37
N MET A 28 -26.59 -17.29 3.44
CA MET A 28 -26.04 -18.33 2.55
C MET A 28 -26.84 -19.65 2.58
N SER A 29 -27.57 -19.92 3.67
CA SER A 29 -28.41 -21.12 3.81
C SER A 29 -29.67 -21.09 2.93
N GLN A 30 -30.04 -19.95 2.35
CA GLN A 30 -31.20 -19.85 1.46
C GLN A 30 -30.81 -20.16 0.03
N LEU A 31 -31.70 -20.83 -0.72
CA LEU A 31 -31.45 -21.25 -2.10
C LEU A 31 -31.04 -20.10 -3.02
N ARG A 32 -31.77 -18.97 -2.93
CA ARG A 32 -31.43 -17.73 -3.64
C ARG A 32 -30.75 -16.79 -2.66
N ASN A 33 -29.47 -16.55 -2.81
CA ASN A 33 -28.71 -15.63 -1.98
C ASN A 33 -27.60 -14.94 -2.76
N ASP A 34 -27.16 -13.78 -2.26
CA ASP A 34 -26.01 -13.02 -2.76
C ASP A 34 -24.70 -13.38 -2.02
N ALA A 35 -24.79 -14.19 -0.97
CA ALA A 35 -23.66 -14.54 -0.11
C ALA A 35 -22.58 -15.35 -0.84
N VAL A 36 -22.98 -16.29 -1.70
CA VAL A 36 -22.04 -17.14 -2.44
C VAL A 36 -21.19 -16.30 -3.39
N ASP A 37 -21.81 -15.44 -4.20
CA ASP A 37 -21.10 -14.60 -5.18
C ASP A 37 -20.23 -13.55 -4.49
N ASN A 38 -20.72 -12.94 -3.41
CA ASN A 38 -19.96 -11.98 -2.62
C ASN A 38 -18.73 -12.64 -1.96
N LEU A 39 -18.89 -13.81 -1.34
CA LEU A 39 -17.77 -14.51 -0.72
C LEU A 39 -16.75 -15.00 -1.75
N MET A 40 -17.21 -15.61 -2.84
CA MET A 40 -16.34 -16.11 -3.90
C MET A 40 -15.56 -14.98 -4.56
N GLY A 41 -16.21 -13.86 -4.89
CA GLY A 41 -15.53 -12.70 -5.46
C GLY A 41 -14.49 -12.10 -4.51
N ALA A 42 -14.81 -11.99 -3.22
CA ALA A 42 -13.85 -11.53 -2.22
C ALA A 42 -12.62 -12.46 -2.11
N LEU A 43 -12.83 -13.78 -2.09
CA LEU A 43 -11.73 -14.75 -2.04
C LEU A 43 -10.88 -14.74 -3.32
N THR A 44 -11.51 -14.65 -4.49
CA THR A 44 -10.82 -14.56 -5.77
C THR A 44 -9.93 -13.33 -5.82
N ILE A 45 -10.45 -12.16 -5.41
CA ILE A 45 -9.67 -10.93 -5.38
C ILE A 45 -8.53 -11.03 -4.37
N ALA A 46 -8.80 -11.44 -3.13
CA ALA A 46 -7.79 -11.53 -2.08
C ALA A 46 -6.68 -12.56 -2.39
N GLY A 47 -7.00 -13.62 -3.13
CA GLY A 47 -6.07 -14.69 -3.49
C GLY A 47 -5.18 -14.35 -4.69
N HIS A 48 -5.66 -13.57 -5.66
CA HIS A 48 -4.95 -13.31 -6.91
C HIS A 48 -4.37 -11.90 -7.01
N TYR A 49 -4.88 -10.94 -6.22
CA TYR A 49 -4.47 -9.54 -6.29
C TYR A 49 -3.97 -9.05 -4.92
N ILE A 50 -2.85 -8.33 -4.95
CA ILE A 50 -2.33 -7.63 -3.78
C ILE A 50 -2.75 -6.16 -3.88
N ILE A 51 -3.87 -5.84 -3.24
CA ILE A 51 -4.42 -4.49 -3.06
C ILE A 51 -4.23 -4.16 -1.58
N PRO A 52 -3.13 -3.50 -1.18
CA PRO A 52 -2.68 -3.39 0.20
C PRO A 52 -3.50 -2.35 1.01
N GLU A 53 -4.81 -2.55 1.03
CA GLU A 53 -5.81 -1.68 1.64
C GLU A 53 -6.88 -2.51 2.37
N CYS A 54 -7.61 -1.83 3.26
CA CYS A 54 -8.86 -2.34 3.79
C CYS A 54 -10.00 -1.98 2.83
N CYS A 55 -10.58 -2.99 2.20
CA CYS A 55 -11.60 -2.86 1.17
C CYS A 55 -12.96 -3.41 1.63
N LEU A 56 -14.01 -3.06 0.89
CA LEU A 56 -15.34 -3.64 1.02
C LEU A 56 -15.79 -4.18 -0.34
N TYR A 57 -16.10 -5.48 -0.40
CA TYR A 57 -16.59 -6.13 -1.62
C TYR A 57 -18.07 -6.45 -1.51
N PHE A 58 -18.87 -5.96 -2.46
CA PHE A 58 -20.30 -6.24 -2.54
C PHE A 58 -20.77 -6.07 -3.98
N ASN A 59 -21.66 -6.96 -4.45
CA ASN A 59 -22.32 -6.83 -5.75
C ASN A 59 -21.32 -6.57 -6.90
N HIS A 60 -20.36 -7.48 -7.06
CA HIS A 60 -19.35 -7.45 -8.13
C HIS A 60 -18.41 -6.23 -8.12
N THR A 61 -18.38 -5.46 -7.03
CA THR A 61 -17.60 -4.23 -6.94
C THR A 61 -16.75 -4.23 -5.67
N LEU A 62 -15.46 -3.91 -5.79
CA LEU A 62 -14.56 -3.67 -4.67
C LEU A 62 -14.37 -2.18 -4.47
N TYR A 63 -14.70 -1.70 -3.28
CA TYR A 63 -14.52 -0.31 -2.89
C TYR A 63 -13.37 -0.15 -1.91
N ARG A 64 -12.75 1.03 -1.89
CA ARG A 64 -11.92 1.47 -0.76
C ARG A 64 -12.79 1.54 0.49
N GLY A 65 -12.43 0.80 1.53
CA GLY A 65 -13.31 0.55 2.68
C GLY A 65 -13.71 1.80 3.47
N ASN A 66 -12.84 2.81 3.51
CA ASN A 66 -13.09 4.10 4.19
C ASN A 66 -13.76 5.16 3.30
N ARG A 67 -14.25 4.77 2.11
CA ARG A 67 -15.03 5.63 1.20
C ARG A 67 -16.48 5.17 1.03
N VAL A 68 -16.88 4.12 1.74
CA VAL A 68 -18.17 3.46 1.55
C VAL A 68 -19.20 3.90 2.59
N SER A 69 -20.46 4.02 2.15
CA SER A 69 -21.64 4.09 3.01
C SER A 69 -22.69 3.07 2.55
N LYS A 70 -23.55 2.61 3.48
CA LYS A 70 -24.69 1.73 3.12
C LYS A 70 -25.81 2.58 2.55
N MET A 71 -26.11 2.39 1.26
CA MET A 71 -27.07 3.20 0.50
C MET A 71 -28.48 2.60 0.47
N SER A 72 -28.58 1.27 0.54
CA SER A 72 -29.87 0.56 0.53
C SER A 72 -29.89 -0.52 1.60
N SER A 73 -31.02 -0.63 2.30
CA SER A 73 -31.31 -1.72 3.22
C SER A 73 -31.96 -2.92 2.54
N TYR A 74 -32.40 -2.77 1.28
CA TYR A 74 -33.19 -3.77 0.56
C TYR A 74 -32.45 -4.33 -0.65
N ASP A 75 -31.84 -3.48 -1.47
CA ASP A 75 -31.22 -3.89 -2.73
C ASP A 75 -29.93 -4.70 -2.50
N LEU A 76 -29.61 -5.56 -3.47
CA LEU A 76 -28.34 -6.28 -3.52
C LEU A 76 -27.17 -5.30 -3.76
N SER A 77 -27.39 -4.18 -4.42
CA SER A 77 -26.45 -3.06 -4.48
C SER A 77 -26.53 -2.22 -3.19
N ALA A 78 -26.21 -2.83 -2.06
CA ALA A 78 -26.45 -2.25 -0.74
C ALA A 78 -25.50 -1.09 -0.37
N PHE A 79 -24.31 -1.06 -0.96
CA PHE A 79 -23.23 -0.14 -0.63
C PHE A 79 -22.85 0.74 -1.82
N GLY A 80 -22.34 1.94 -1.54
CA GLY A 80 -21.82 2.85 -2.55
C GLY A 80 -20.64 3.66 -2.04
N SER A 81 -19.82 4.14 -2.97
CA SER A 81 -18.68 5.04 -2.73
C SER A 81 -18.91 6.35 -3.50
N PRO A 82 -19.58 7.34 -2.91
CA PRO A 82 -20.12 8.48 -3.65
C PRO A 82 -19.05 9.48 -4.14
N ASN A 83 -17.94 9.59 -3.39
CA ASN A 83 -16.87 10.56 -3.64
C ASN A 83 -15.58 9.93 -4.19
N PHE A 84 -15.58 8.63 -4.46
CA PHE A 84 -14.38 7.91 -4.93
C PHE A 84 -14.77 6.73 -5.81
N SER A 85 -14.02 6.48 -6.88
CA SER A 85 -14.28 5.39 -7.81
C SER A 85 -14.04 4.01 -7.17
N PRO A 86 -14.70 2.94 -7.64
CA PRO A 86 -14.35 1.58 -7.24
C PRO A 86 -12.89 1.24 -7.55
N LEU A 87 -12.28 0.43 -6.70
CA LEU A 87 -10.93 -0.10 -6.92
C LEU A 87 -10.94 -1.27 -7.91
N VAL A 88 -11.99 -2.10 -7.89
CA VAL A 88 -12.15 -3.24 -8.80
C VAL A 88 -13.59 -3.36 -9.23
N ASN A 89 -13.79 -3.62 -10.52
CA ASN A 89 -15.07 -4.08 -11.07
C ASN A 89 -14.91 -5.51 -11.59
N VAL A 90 -15.83 -6.39 -11.20
CA VAL A 90 -15.84 -7.80 -11.59
C VAL A 90 -16.91 -8.00 -12.66
N GLY A 91 -16.49 -8.21 -13.91
CA GLY A 91 -17.36 -8.59 -15.01
C GLY A 91 -16.96 -9.96 -15.54
N ILE A 92 -16.95 -10.10 -16.88
CA ILE A 92 -16.26 -11.23 -17.55
C ILE A 92 -14.78 -11.21 -17.16
N ASP A 93 -14.19 -10.00 -17.19
CA ASP A 93 -12.85 -9.72 -16.72
C ASP A 93 -12.89 -9.02 -15.35
N ILE A 94 -11.84 -9.24 -14.55
CA ILE A 94 -11.61 -8.49 -13.31
C ILE A 94 -10.73 -7.27 -13.65
N VAL A 95 -11.32 -6.08 -13.58
CA VAL A 95 -10.63 -4.83 -13.91
C VAL A 95 -10.25 -4.10 -12.63
N VAL A 96 -8.95 -3.97 -12.37
CA VAL A 96 -8.39 -3.27 -11.21
C VAL A 96 -7.91 -1.89 -11.62
N ASN A 97 -8.32 -0.85 -10.88
CA ASN A 97 -7.85 0.51 -11.08
C ASN A 97 -6.56 0.79 -10.28
N TRP A 98 -5.43 0.33 -10.81
CA TRP A 98 -4.12 0.40 -10.13
C TRP A 98 -3.60 1.81 -9.83
N ASN A 99 -4.11 2.81 -10.54
CA ASN A 99 -3.75 4.22 -10.32
C ASN A 99 -4.35 4.76 -9.02
N GLU A 100 -5.49 4.21 -8.61
CA GLU A 100 -6.19 4.61 -7.39
C GLU A 100 -5.75 3.79 -6.17
N VAL A 101 -5.13 2.61 -6.37
CA VAL A 101 -4.63 1.75 -5.29
C VAL A 101 -3.44 2.40 -4.59
N ILE A 102 -3.56 2.60 -3.28
CA ILE A 102 -2.48 3.12 -2.44
C ILE A 102 -1.47 2.02 -2.19
N ARG A 103 -0.18 2.37 -2.19
CA ARG A 103 0.93 1.46 -1.94
C ARG A 103 1.79 1.98 -0.78
N GLN A 104 2.42 1.08 -0.06
CA GLN A 104 3.33 1.40 1.03
C GLN A 104 4.64 1.93 0.46
N THR A 105 4.93 3.19 0.72
CA THR A 105 6.19 3.86 0.33
C THR A 105 7.15 4.00 1.51
N THR A 106 6.76 3.53 2.70
CA THR A 106 7.62 3.56 3.89
C THR A 106 8.10 2.16 4.25
N ILE A 107 9.37 2.06 4.64
CA ILE A 107 10.02 0.81 5.05
C ILE A 107 9.72 0.59 6.53
N ARG A 108 8.49 0.17 6.82
CA ARG A 108 8.01 -0.10 8.18
C ARG A 108 7.25 -1.41 8.20
N ARG A 109 7.36 -2.14 9.31
CA ARG A 109 6.61 -3.36 9.53
C ARG A 109 5.13 -3.04 9.76
N PHE A 110 4.26 -3.91 9.28
CA PHE A 110 2.83 -3.89 9.58
C PHE A 110 2.57 -3.79 11.10
N ARG A 111 1.65 -2.91 11.50
CA ARG A 111 1.22 -2.74 12.90
C ARG A 111 -0.31 -2.74 12.98
N ALA A 112 -0.85 -3.68 13.74
CA ALA A 112 -2.25 -3.68 14.12
C ALA A 112 -2.40 -3.04 15.51
N HIS A 113 -3.14 -1.93 15.57
CA HIS A 113 -3.56 -1.31 16.82
C HIS A 113 -4.71 -2.14 17.42
N LYS A 114 -4.40 -2.98 18.42
CA LYS A 114 -5.40 -3.86 19.08
C LYS A 114 -6.03 -3.16 20.28
N SER A 115 -7.33 -3.37 20.47
CA SER A 115 -7.98 -3.16 21.78
C SER A 115 -7.70 -4.39 22.63
N THR A 116 -7.00 -4.19 23.74
CA THR A 116 -6.84 -5.21 24.78
C THR A 116 -7.69 -4.82 25.98
N TYR A 117 -8.87 -5.41 26.10
CA TYR A 117 -9.59 -5.44 27.37
C TYR A 117 -8.82 -6.40 28.29
N HIS A 118 -7.87 -5.88 29.07
CA HIS A 118 -7.24 -6.63 30.15
C HIS A 118 -7.69 -6.02 31.49
N GLU A 119 -8.59 -6.71 32.18
CA GLU A 119 -8.99 -6.42 33.57
C GLU A 119 -7.86 -6.61 34.59
N SER A 120 -6.65 -7.04 34.17
CA SER A 120 -5.67 -7.56 35.11
C SER A 120 -4.20 -7.41 34.72
N ASN A 121 -3.74 -6.26 34.21
CA ASN A 121 -2.30 -5.98 34.19
C ASN A 121 -2.00 -4.53 34.56
N LYS A 122 -1.52 -4.36 35.80
CA LYS A 122 -1.15 -3.08 36.41
C LYS A 122 0.27 -2.63 36.06
N ASP A 123 1.04 -3.44 35.34
CA ASP A 123 2.40 -3.12 34.97
C ASP A 123 2.59 -3.42 33.48
N HIS A 124 2.79 -2.38 32.67
CA HIS A 124 3.77 -2.20 31.59
C HIS A 124 3.30 -1.02 30.70
N SER A 125 4.18 -0.05 30.57
CA SER A 125 4.01 1.30 30.03
C SER A 125 3.88 1.40 28.50
N ASP A 126 3.21 0.48 27.81
CA ASP A 126 3.09 0.53 26.35
C ASP A 126 1.64 0.81 25.92
N ASN A 127 1.34 2.11 25.79
CA ASN A 127 0.23 2.77 25.10
C ASN A 127 -1.16 2.08 25.11
N PRO A 128 -2.17 2.60 25.82
CA PRO A 128 -3.54 2.13 25.68
C PRO A 128 -4.04 2.44 24.26
N THR A 129 -4.12 1.40 23.43
CA THR A 129 -4.32 1.52 21.96
C THR A 129 -5.77 1.23 21.56
N GLU A 130 -6.73 1.65 22.39
CA GLU A 130 -8.16 1.47 22.09
C GLU A 130 -8.70 2.70 21.38
N MET A 131 -9.40 2.50 20.24
CA MET A 131 -10.14 3.58 19.60
C MET A 131 -11.01 4.33 20.62
N SER A 132 -10.93 5.66 20.63
CA SER A 132 -11.60 6.46 21.66
C SER A 132 -13.12 6.30 21.57
N PRO A 133 -13.81 5.81 22.64
CA PRO A 133 -15.28 5.68 22.62
C PRO A 133 -15.99 7.03 22.78
N HIS A 134 -15.25 8.07 23.16
CA HIS A 134 -15.78 9.42 23.44
C HIS A 134 -15.93 10.27 22.17
N VAL A 135 -16.47 9.67 21.12
CA VAL A 135 -16.83 10.36 19.86
C VAL A 135 -18.31 10.19 19.56
N ALA A 136 -18.89 11.17 18.87
CA ALA A 136 -20.28 11.10 18.46
C ALA A 136 -20.53 11.81 17.12
N THR A 137 -21.67 11.54 16.50
CA THR A 137 -22.13 12.23 15.29
C THR A 137 -23.36 13.06 15.62
N LEU A 138 -23.34 14.35 15.28
CA LEU A 138 -24.45 15.28 15.43
C LEU A 138 -24.90 15.75 14.06
N ARG A 139 -26.14 15.40 13.67
CA ARG A 139 -26.75 15.88 12.44
C ARG A 139 -27.54 17.17 12.68
N LEU A 140 -27.19 18.24 11.97
CA LEU A 140 -27.93 19.49 12.04
C LEU A 140 -29.29 19.37 11.33
N PHE A 141 -30.32 19.98 11.90
CA PHE A 141 -31.63 20.12 11.29
C PHE A 141 -32.20 21.51 11.59
N PRO A 142 -33.10 22.06 10.74
CA PRO A 142 -33.71 23.35 11.01
C PRO A 142 -34.44 23.37 12.36
N GLY A 143 -34.15 24.36 13.19
CA GLY A 143 -34.77 24.51 14.50
C GLY A 143 -34.09 23.76 15.66
N ILE A 144 -32.93 23.12 15.45
CA ILE A 144 -32.17 22.51 16.54
C ILE A 144 -31.90 23.52 17.68
N ALA A 145 -32.25 23.13 18.90
CA ALA A 145 -32.16 24.00 20.06
C ALA A 145 -30.73 24.06 20.61
N THR A 146 -30.30 25.25 21.04
CA THR A 146 -28.96 25.45 21.63
C THR A 146 -28.76 24.62 22.90
N ALA A 147 -29.83 24.38 23.68
CA ALA A 147 -29.79 23.50 24.85
C ALA A 147 -29.40 22.06 24.46
N THR A 148 -29.93 21.52 23.37
CA THR A 148 -29.59 20.19 22.85
C THR A 148 -28.12 20.11 22.48
N ILE A 149 -27.59 21.17 21.85
CA ILE A 149 -26.20 21.22 21.38
C ILE A 149 -25.25 21.31 22.56
N LYS A 150 -25.53 22.19 23.53
CA LYS A 150 -24.75 22.28 24.76
C LYS A 150 -24.71 20.94 25.51
N ALA A 151 -25.86 20.27 25.65
CA ALA A 151 -25.95 18.95 26.27
C ALA A 151 -25.14 17.89 25.50
N PHE A 152 -25.18 17.91 24.16
CA PHE A 152 -24.44 16.98 23.31
C PHE A 152 -22.92 17.10 23.48
N PHE A 153 -22.41 18.31 23.71
CA PHE A 153 -20.98 18.58 23.91
C PHE A 153 -20.50 18.40 25.36
N MET A 154 -21.35 17.95 26.29
CA MET A 154 -20.94 17.74 27.67
C MET A 154 -19.92 16.59 27.79
N PRO A 155 -19.01 16.64 28.79
CA PRO A 155 -18.16 15.50 29.12
C PRO A 155 -18.98 14.21 29.29
N PRO A 156 -18.47 13.04 28.87
CA PRO A 156 -17.08 12.76 28.50
C PRO A 156 -16.73 12.94 27.00
N ILE A 157 -17.57 13.57 26.18
CA ILE A 157 -17.34 13.73 24.73
C ILE A 157 -16.04 14.50 24.45
N ARG A 158 -15.18 13.94 23.58
CA ARG A 158 -13.91 14.54 23.13
C ARG A 158 -13.89 14.87 21.64
N GLY A 159 -14.74 14.23 20.84
CA GLY A 159 -14.84 14.49 19.40
C GLY A 159 -16.26 14.42 18.88
N VAL A 160 -16.62 15.31 17.95
CA VAL A 160 -17.93 15.31 17.30
C VAL A 160 -17.79 15.46 15.79
N VAL A 161 -18.45 14.58 15.04
CA VAL A 161 -18.69 14.75 13.62
C VAL A 161 -20.00 15.52 13.44
N LEU A 162 -19.93 16.72 12.91
CA LEU A 162 -21.06 17.61 12.68
C LEU A 162 -21.52 17.48 11.22
N GLU A 163 -22.68 16.86 10.98
CA GLU A 163 -23.26 16.80 9.64
C GLU A 163 -24.02 18.10 9.33
N THR A 164 -23.49 18.87 8.38
CA THR A 164 -23.92 20.21 7.98
C THR A 164 -24.65 20.18 6.62
N PHE A 165 -25.37 21.25 6.28
CA PHE A 165 -26.14 21.32 5.04
C PHE A 165 -25.25 21.63 3.83
N GLY A 166 -25.52 21.00 2.68
CA GLY A 166 -24.86 21.34 1.41
C GLY A 166 -23.33 21.31 1.51
N ALA A 167 -22.67 22.39 1.14
CA ALA A 167 -21.20 22.49 1.10
C ALA A 167 -20.55 22.83 2.46
N GLY A 168 -21.22 22.62 3.60
CA GLY A 168 -20.66 22.97 4.92
C GLY A 168 -21.47 23.98 5.73
N ASN A 169 -22.75 24.18 5.43
CA ASN A 169 -23.54 25.27 5.99
C ASN A 169 -24.17 24.91 7.33
N ALA A 170 -24.04 25.80 8.31
CA ALA A 170 -24.75 25.74 9.58
C ALA A 170 -25.63 27.00 9.78
N PRO A 171 -26.69 26.93 10.61
CA PRO A 171 -27.48 28.10 10.98
C PRO A 171 -26.60 29.23 11.54
N GLN A 172 -26.75 30.45 11.04
CA GLN A 172 -25.95 31.61 11.48
C GLN A 172 -26.51 32.26 12.77
N ARG A 173 -26.90 31.42 13.74
CA ARG A 173 -27.40 31.86 15.05
C ARG A 173 -26.21 32.06 16.01
N ALA A 174 -26.14 33.21 16.66
CA ALA A 174 -24.98 33.56 17.49
C ALA A 174 -24.75 32.58 18.66
N ASP A 175 -25.84 32.15 19.30
CA ASP A 175 -25.83 31.18 20.41
C ASP A 175 -25.32 29.79 20.00
N LEU A 176 -25.54 29.36 18.74
CA LEU A 176 -25.02 28.12 18.17
C LEU A 176 -23.51 28.22 17.97
N MET A 177 -23.06 29.29 17.32
CA MET A 177 -21.63 29.52 17.07
C MET A 177 -20.86 29.65 18.40
N GLU A 178 -21.46 30.30 19.39
CA GLU A 178 -20.89 30.40 20.73
C GLU A 178 -20.79 29.03 21.42
N ALA A 179 -21.83 28.19 21.35
CA ALA A 179 -21.78 26.85 21.93
C ALA A 179 -20.73 25.96 21.26
N LEU A 180 -20.57 26.05 19.93
CA LEU A 180 -19.52 25.34 19.20
C LEU A 180 -18.13 25.84 19.59
N LYS A 181 -17.95 27.16 19.66
CA LYS A 181 -16.69 27.78 20.07
C LYS A 181 -16.31 27.41 21.50
N GLU A 182 -17.29 27.39 22.42
CA GLU A 182 -17.10 26.94 23.80
C GLU A 182 -16.61 25.48 23.82
N ALA A 183 -17.26 24.58 23.08
CA ALA A 183 -16.85 23.18 23.00
C ALA A 183 -15.42 23.02 22.43
N CYS A 184 -15.10 23.72 21.35
CA CYS A 184 -13.77 23.73 20.75
C CYS A 184 -12.69 24.26 21.73
N ASN A 185 -13.01 25.31 22.49
CA ASN A 185 -12.11 25.87 23.50
C ASN A 185 -11.89 24.91 24.69
N ARG A 186 -12.88 24.08 25.03
CA ARG A 186 -12.72 23.00 26.02
C ARG A 186 -11.88 21.82 25.51
N GLY A 187 -11.44 21.86 24.26
CA GLY A 187 -10.63 20.80 23.64
C GLY A 187 -11.43 19.73 22.90
N VAL A 188 -12.75 19.93 22.70
CA VAL A 188 -13.53 19.03 21.83
C VAL A 188 -13.14 19.27 20.37
N VAL A 189 -12.81 18.21 19.65
CA VAL A 189 -12.51 18.29 18.21
C VAL A 189 -13.82 18.15 17.44
N VAL A 190 -14.24 19.21 16.75
CA VAL A 190 -15.46 19.22 15.94
C VAL A 190 -15.10 19.17 14.46
N VAL A 191 -15.62 18.18 13.74
CA VAL A 191 -15.34 17.94 12.32
C VAL A 191 -16.63 18.14 11.52
N ALA A 192 -16.67 19.14 10.65
CA ALA A 192 -17.81 19.38 9.76
C ALA A 192 -17.74 18.50 8.52
N ILE A 193 -18.80 17.75 8.26
CA ILE A 193 -19.03 17.01 7.01
C ILE A 193 -20.38 17.38 6.40
N THR A 194 -20.61 17.04 5.13
CA THR A 194 -21.89 17.29 4.47
C THR A 194 -22.91 16.19 4.80
N GLN A 195 -24.19 16.57 4.89
CA GLN A 195 -25.32 15.63 4.90
C GLN A 195 -25.64 15.06 3.51
N CYS A 196 -25.11 15.66 2.44
CA CYS A 196 -25.31 15.20 1.08
C CYS A 196 -24.57 13.89 0.86
N ALA A 197 -25.17 12.96 0.10
CA ALA A 197 -24.54 11.68 -0.21
C ALA A 197 -23.23 11.87 -1.00
N LYS A 198 -23.17 12.85 -1.90
CA LYS A 198 -22.00 13.21 -2.69
C LYS A 198 -21.68 14.69 -2.51
N GLY A 199 -20.39 15.02 -2.41
CA GLY A 199 -19.91 16.38 -2.25
C GLY A 199 -18.77 16.49 -1.22
N SER A 200 -18.26 17.71 -1.09
CA SER A 200 -17.23 18.08 -0.11
C SER A 200 -17.68 19.32 0.66
N VAL A 201 -17.27 19.41 1.92
CA VAL A 201 -17.30 20.68 2.66
C VAL A 201 -16.25 21.62 2.09
N SER A 202 -16.61 22.90 1.91
CA SER A 202 -15.76 23.95 1.38
C SER A 202 -15.82 25.21 2.25
N ASP A 203 -14.65 25.81 2.47
CA ASP A 203 -14.44 27.08 3.16
C ASP A 203 -14.70 28.32 2.28
N ALA A 204 -15.05 28.12 1.00
CA ALA A 204 -15.33 29.20 0.05
C ALA A 204 -16.58 30.01 0.42
N TYR A 205 -17.51 29.43 1.19
CA TYR A 205 -18.76 30.07 1.60
C TYR A 205 -18.63 30.78 2.95
N GLU A 206 -19.34 31.90 3.11
CA GLU A 206 -19.35 32.73 4.33
C GLU A 206 -19.72 31.92 5.59
N THR A 207 -20.70 31.03 5.45
CA THR A 207 -21.16 30.08 6.47
C THR A 207 -20.11 29.03 6.87
N GLY A 208 -19.23 28.64 5.95
CA GLY A 208 -18.10 27.75 6.22
C GLY A 208 -17.01 28.47 7.02
N ARG A 209 -16.80 29.76 6.75
CA ARG A 209 -15.84 30.60 7.51
C ARG A 209 -16.27 30.81 8.95
N THR A 210 -17.57 30.95 9.23
CA THR A 210 -18.04 31.13 10.62
C THR A 210 -17.84 29.87 11.46
N LEU A 211 -18.01 28.67 10.88
CA LEU A 211 -17.64 27.42 11.54
C LEU A 211 -16.13 27.33 11.81
N LEU A 212 -15.31 27.71 10.84
CA LEU A 212 -13.85 27.72 11.00
C LEU A 212 -13.40 28.70 12.09
N GLN A 213 -14.02 29.89 12.17
CA GLN A 213 -13.79 30.86 13.25
C GLN A 213 -14.23 30.35 14.64
N ALA A 214 -15.20 29.42 14.69
CA ALA A 214 -15.59 28.73 15.92
C ALA A 214 -14.65 27.55 16.27
N GLY A 215 -13.61 27.29 15.47
CA GLY A 215 -12.64 26.20 15.69
C GLY A 215 -13.07 24.85 15.12
N VAL A 216 -14.10 24.80 14.28
CA VAL A 216 -14.56 23.58 13.59
C VAL A 216 -13.66 23.30 12.39
N VAL A 217 -13.27 22.05 12.21
CA VAL A 217 -12.38 21.59 11.14
C VAL A 217 -13.18 21.00 9.99
N SER A 218 -12.76 21.24 8.74
CA SER A 218 -13.38 20.60 7.57
C SER A 218 -12.99 19.12 7.46
N GLY A 219 -13.99 18.25 7.36
CA GLY A 219 -13.84 16.85 6.99
C GLY A 219 -13.84 16.60 5.47
N ASN A 220 -13.88 17.65 4.65
CA ASN A 220 -13.91 17.60 3.18
C ASN A 220 -15.00 16.64 2.66
N ASP A 221 -14.61 15.63 1.87
CA ASP A 221 -15.48 14.65 1.21
C ASP A 221 -15.51 13.29 1.92
N MET A 222 -15.11 13.23 3.21
CA MET A 222 -15.23 12.03 4.03
C MET A 222 -16.70 11.64 4.25
N THR A 223 -16.97 10.34 4.31
CA THR A 223 -18.27 9.82 4.77
C THR A 223 -18.40 9.98 6.29
N PRO A 224 -19.63 10.00 6.85
CA PRO A 224 -19.84 10.02 8.29
C PRO A 224 -19.16 8.87 9.03
N GLU A 225 -19.18 7.67 8.45
CA GLU A 225 -18.55 6.49 9.03
C GLU A 225 -17.03 6.65 9.11
N CYS A 226 -16.41 7.20 8.06
CA CYS A 226 -14.98 7.45 8.05
C CYS A 226 -14.58 8.60 8.99
N ALA A 227 -15.29 9.73 8.96
CA ALA A 227 -14.98 10.87 9.82
C ALA A 227 -15.02 10.47 11.30
N LEU A 228 -16.02 9.68 11.71
CA LEU A 228 -16.16 9.22 13.10
C LEU A 228 -15.01 8.29 13.50
N THR A 229 -14.66 7.33 12.64
CA THR A 229 -13.61 6.35 12.92
C THR A 229 -12.22 6.98 12.88
N LYS A 230 -11.94 7.90 11.96
CA LYS A 230 -10.70 8.68 11.93
C LYS A 230 -10.54 9.53 13.19
N LEU A 231 -11.61 10.20 13.62
CA LEU A 231 -11.60 11.01 14.84
C LEU A 231 -11.36 10.14 16.09
N SER A 232 -12.03 9.00 16.17
CA SER A 232 -11.83 8.02 17.24
C SER A 232 -10.41 7.46 17.27
N TYR A 233 -9.81 7.22 16.10
CA TYR A 233 -8.43 6.76 15.94
C TYR A 233 -7.40 7.82 16.38
N LEU A 234 -7.57 9.07 15.98
CA LEU A 234 -6.63 10.14 16.36
C LEU A 234 -6.71 10.46 17.85
N LEU A 235 -7.92 10.50 18.42
CA LEU A 235 -8.13 10.72 19.86
C LEU A 235 -7.64 9.57 20.75
N SER A 236 -7.29 8.42 20.19
CA SER A 236 -6.67 7.33 20.96
C SER A 236 -5.16 7.42 21.05
N LYS A 237 -4.51 8.36 20.35
CA LYS A 237 -3.05 8.54 20.38
C LYS A 237 -2.66 9.51 21.50
N PRO A 238 -2.07 9.03 22.62
CA PRO A 238 -1.67 9.90 23.72
C PRO A 238 -0.56 10.89 23.33
N GLU A 239 0.20 10.58 22.28
CA GLU A 239 1.27 11.43 21.75
C GLU A 239 0.78 12.65 20.95
N LEU A 240 -0.51 12.74 20.63
CA LEU A 240 -1.05 13.84 19.81
C LEU A 240 -1.77 14.89 20.67
N SER A 241 -1.43 16.15 20.44
CA SER A 241 -2.18 17.31 20.93
C SER A 241 -3.50 17.51 20.17
N VAL A 242 -4.43 18.29 20.75
CA VAL A 242 -5.71 18.62 20.11
C VAL A 242 -5.49 19.36 18.78
N GLU A 243 -4.47 20.22 18.73
CA GLU A 243 -4.07 20.98 17.56
C GLU A 243 -3.56 20.07 16.43
N GLU A 244 -2.69 19.11 16.75
CA GLU A 244 -2.21 18.11 15.78
C GLU A 244 -3.35 17.23 15.27
N ILE A 245 -4.29 16.85 16.14
CA ILE A 245 -5.48 16.08 15.74
C ILE A 245 -6.32 16.88 14.74
N ARG A 246 -6.53 18.19 14.98
CA ARG A 246 -7.25 19.08 14.06
C ARG A 246 -6.57 19.13 12.69
N GLU A 247 -5.25 19.19 12.64
CA GLU A 247 -4.48 19.17 11.38
C GLU A 247 -4.58 17.82 10.65
N LEU A 248 -4.41 16.72 11.39
CA LEU A 248 -4.44 15.37 10.83
C LEU A 248 -5.83 14.96 10.33
N ILE A 249 -6.91 15.50 10.90
CA ILE A 249 -8.28 15.29 10.41
C ILE A 249 -8.45 15.72 8.96
N SER A 250 -7.89 16.87 8.56
CA SER A 250 -7.99 17.38 7.19
C SER A 250 -6.94 16.82 6.23
N THR A 251 -5.99 16.02 6.73
CA THR A 251 -4.91 15.41 5.93
C THR A 251 -5.29 13.98 5.54
N PRO A 252 -5.18 13.57 4.26
CA PRO A 252 -5.47 12.18 3.88
C PRO A 252 -4.42 11.24 4.48
N LEU A 253 -4.86 10.28 5.30
CA LEU A 253 -3.97 9.30 5.93
C LEU A 253 -4.02 7.94 5.22
N ARG A 254 -5.19 7.56 4.71
CA ARG A 254 -5.51 6.22 4.17
C ARG A 254 -6.42 6.31 2.94
N GLY A 255 -6.36 7.43 2.20
CA GLY A 255 -7.15 7.63 0.97
C GLY A 255 -8.62 7.98 1.19
N GLU A 256 -9.00 8.33 2.41
CA GLU A 256 -10.37 8.58 2.86
C GLU A 256 -10.95 9.91 2.41
N LEU A 257 -10.10 10.87 2.05
CA LEU A 257 -10.48 12.19 1.59
C LEU A 257 -9.61 12.63 0.41
N THR A 258 -10.18 13.48 -0.44
CA THR A 258 -9.53 13.99 -1.65
C THR A 258 -8.93 15.35 -1.35
N ARG A 259 -7.66 15.55 -1.73
CA ARG A 259 -7.08 16.91 -1.67
C ARG A 259 -7.65 17.74 -2.80
N PRO A 260 -8.05 19.01 -2.55
CA PRO A 260 -8.38 19.91 -3.65
C PRO A 260 -7.15 20.05 -4.54
N ILE A 261 -7.28 19.65 -5.80
CA ILE A 261 -6.22 19.72 -6.80
C ILE A 261 -5.86 21.20 -6.97
N ARG A 262 -4.65 21.60 -6.59
CA ARG A 262 -4.03 22.80 -7.15
C ARG A 262 -3.74 22.44 -8.61
N SER A 263 -4.60 22.91 -9.51
CA SER A 263 -4.46 22.64 -10.95
C SER A 263 -3.14 23.24 -11.45
N ALA A 264 -2.09 22.41 -11.55
CA ALA A 264 -1.01 22.70 -12.47
C ALA A 264 -1.58 22.57 -13.91
N PRO A 265 -1.30 23.52 -14.81
CA PRO A 265 -1.75 23.41 -16.20
C PRO A 265 -1.13 22.16 -16.83
N SER A 266 -1.96 21.19 -17.18
CA SER A 266 -1.56 20.06 -18.02
C SER A 266 -1.35 20.60 -19.44
N HIS A 267 -0.09 20.84 -19.82
CA HIS A 267 0.23 21.01 -21.24
C HIS A 267 0.08 19.65 -21.94
N PRO A 268 -0.60 19.58 -23.10
CA PRO A 268 -0.57 18.37 -23.91
C PRO A 268 0.89 18.05 -24.28
N ALA A 269 1.28 16.79 -24.14
CA ALA A 269 2.62 16.33 -24.52
C ALA A 269 2.84 16.66 -26.02
N THR A 270 3.84 17.49 -26.31
CA THR A 270 4.26 17.76 -27.69
C THR A 270 5.03 16.56 -28.22
N VAL A 271 4.92 16.28 -29.53
CA VAL A 271 5.62 15.17 -30.21
C VAL A 271 7.12 15.17 -29.89
N GLU A 272 7.72 16.36 -29.82
CA GLU A 272 9.13 16.57 -29.44
C GLU A 272 9.48 15.97 -28.07
N LYS A 273 8.65 16.17 -27.05
CA LYS A 273 8.89 15.64 -25.70
C LYS A 273 8.82 14.11 -25.64
N THR A 274 7.92 13.51 -26.43
CA THR A 274 7.79 12.05 -26.51
C THR A 274 8.98 11.42 -27.26
N VAL A 275 9.48 12.08 -28.31
CA VAL A 275 10.67 11.63 -29.04
C VAL A 275 11.93 11.72 -28.18
N GLU A 276 12.14 12.85 -27.48
CA GLU A 276 13.25 13.00 -26.51
C GLU A 276 13.20 11.91 -25.42
N HIS A 277 12.00 11.54 -24.97
CA HIS A 277 11.83 10.49 -23.97
C HIS A 277 12.29 9.12 -24.48
N ILE A 278 11.96 8.78 -25.73
CA ILE A 278 12.33 7.51 -26.36
C ILE A 278 13.82 7.43 -26.63
N GLU A 279 14.45 8.52 -27.07
CA GLU A 279 15.91 8.57 -27.18
C GLU A 279 16.56 8.32 -25.81
N GLY A 280 16.00 8.88 -24.74
CA GLY A 280 16.39 8.57 -23.37
C GLY A 280 16.26 7.07 -23.03
N VAL A 281 15.10 6.46 -23.26
CA VAL A 281 14.84 5.03 -23.01
C VAL A 281 15.79 4.14 -23.80
N LEU A 282 16.05 4.44 -25.07
CA LEU A 282 16.97 3.67 -25.93
C LEU A 282 18.43 3.86 -25.50
N SER A 283 18.82 5.07 -25.11
CA SER A 283 20.17 5.32 -24.58
C SER A 283 20.42 4.53 -23.30
N GLU A 284 19.41 4.45 -22.44
CA GLU A 284 19.44 3.72 -21.19
C GLU A 284 19.46 2.20 -21.41
N PHE A 285 18.70 1.73 -22.41
CA PHE A 285 18.76 0.35 -22.88
C PHE A 285 20.17 -0.04 -23.32
N VAL A 286 20.81 0.77 -24.18
CA VAL A 286 22.19 0.52 -24.61
C VAL A 286 23.14 0.54 -23.41
N ARG A 287 22.98 1.51 -22.50
CA ARG A 287 23.83 1.64 -21.32
C ARG A 287 23.74 0.41 -20.40
N LEU A 288 22.53 -0.04 -20.07
CA LEU A 288 22.30 -1.15 -19.14
C LEU A 288 22.61 -2.53 -19.74
N THR A 289 22.47 -2.69 -21.06
CA THR A 289 22.82 -3.92 -21.78
C THR A 289 24.30 -4.01 -22.13
N SER A 290 24.99 -2.87 -22.25
CA SER A 290 26.43 -2.85 -22.49
C SER A 290 27.23 -3.40 -21.30
N THR A 291 28.21 -4.25 -21.57
CA THR A 291 29.23 -4.62 -20.58
C THR A 291 30.25 -3.47 -20.48
N PRO A 292 30.68 -3.05 -19.27
CA PRO A 292 31.71 -2.04 -19.14
C PRO A 292 32.97 -2.52 -19.88
N PRO A 293 33.60 -1.68 -20.72
CA PRO A 293 34.75 -2.11 -21.50
C PRO A 293 35.89 -2.50 -20.56
N ARG A 294 36.30 -3.78 -20.62
CA ARG A 294 37.55 -4.27 -20.01
C ARG A 294 38.71 -3.95 -20.95
N GLY A 295 39.12 -2.68 -21.00
CA GLY A 295 40.26 -2.22 -21.81
C GLY A 295 40.65 -0.77 -21.49
N PRO A 296 41.89 -0.35 -21.77
CA PRO A 296 42.32 1.02 -21.54
C PRO A 296 41.48 1.98 -22.38
N GLN A 297 40.98 3.03 -21.74
CA GLN A 297 40.15 4.06 -22.34
C GLN A 297 41.03 4.92 -23.26
N ILE A 298 40.90 4.75 -24.58
CA ILE A 298 41.57 5.64 -25.54
C ILE A 298 40.77 6.94 -25.57
N THR A 299 41.26 7.93 -24.84
CA THR A 299 40.74 9.30 -24.90
C THR A 299 41.25 9.95 -26.17
N VAL A 300 40.44 9.91 -27.24
CA VAL A 300 40.69 10.76 -28.41
C VAL A 300 40.20 12.16 -28.05
N THR A 301 41.12 13.09 -27.85
CA THR A 301 40.83 14.52 -27.75
C THR A 301 40.50 15.04 -29.16
N PRO A 302 39.30 15.59 -29.42
CA PRO A 302 39.02 16.20 -30.72
C PRO A 302 39.75 17.54 -30.83
N GLU A 303 40.54 17.70 -31.88
CA GLU A 303 41.06 19.00 -32.34
C GLU A 303 39.94 19.82 -33.03
N PRO A 304 40.06 21.16 -33.06
CA PRO A 304 38.95 22.03 -33.40
C PRO A 304 38.63 22.04 -34.90
N GLU A 305 37.37 21.77 -35.21
CA GLU A 305 36.59 22.18 -36.39
C GLU A 305 37.32 22.28 -37.74
N THR A 306 37.28 21.17 -38.49
CA THR A 306 37.26 21.23 -39.96
C THR A 306 35.95 20.65 -40.48
N GLN A 307 35.30 21.45 -41.33
CA GLN A 307 33.95 21.30 -41.88
C GLN A 307 33.75 20.06 -42.74
N LEU A 308 33.60 18.89 -42.13
CA LEU A 308 33.26 17.63 -42.81
C LEU A 308 32.47 16.67 -41.88
N GLU A 309 31.46 17.17 -41.18
CA GLU A 309 30.50 16.34 -40.43
C GLU A 309 29.06 16.82 -40.62
N THR A 310 28.59 16.86 -41.86
CA THR A 310 27.15 16.95 -42.17
C THR A 310 26.61 15.69 -42.85
N SER A 311 27.45 14.68 -43.12
CA SER A 311 27.03 13.45 -43.81
C SER A 311 26.99 12.19 -42.93
N ALA A 312 27.36 12.27 -41.64
CA ALA A 312 27.29 11.14 -40.70
C ALA A 312 26.05 11.16 -39.79
N ARG A 313 25.36 12.30 -39.67
CA ARG A 313 24.08 12.40 -38.95
C ARG A 313 22.86 12.02 -39.82
N ASP A 314 23.04 11.96 -41.13
CA ASP A 314 22.00 11.55 -42.10
C ASP A 314 22.03 10.04 -42.43
N ALA A 315 22.89 9.25 -41.77
CA ALA A 315 22.99 7.80 -41.99
C ALA A 315 22.17 6.95 -41.00
N THR A 316 21.43 7.57 -40.08
CA THR A 316 20.41 6.89 -39.28
C THR A 316 19.05 7.39 -39.72
N ALA A 317 18.26 6.50 -40.32
CA ALA A 317 16.93 6.84 -40.85
C ALA A 317 16.12 7.64 -39.80
N PRO A 318 15.49 8.77 -40.19
CA PRO A 318 14.57 9.46 -39.31
C PRO A 318 13.33 8.57 -39.20
N TRP A 319 13.24 7.82 -38.09
CA TRP A 319 12.05 7.06 -37.78
C TRP A 319 10.90 8.05 -37.58
N THR A 320 9.99 8.17 -38.54
CA THR A 320 8.73 8.87 -38.35
C THR A 320 7.82 8.01 -37.48
N LEU A 321 8.18 7.88 -36.22
CA LEU A 321 7.44 7.13 -35.21
C LEU A 321 6.19 7.94 -34.86
N THR A 322 5.00 7.34 -35.02
CA THR A 322 3.78 7.97 -34.52
C THR A 322 3.82 8.01 -32.99
N VAL A 323 3.18 9.00 -32.37
CA VAL A 323 3.09 9.11 -30.90
C VAL A 323 2.58 7.82 -30.25
N ALA A 324 1.70 7.08 -30.94
CA ALA A 324 1.18 5.80 -30.46
C ALA A 324 2.21 4.66 -30.51
N GLU A 325 2.95 4.51 -31.60
CA GLU A 325 4.03 3.51 -31.71
C GLU A 325 5.17 3.81 -30.72
N ALA A 326 5.43 5.10 -30.50
CA ALA A 326 6.38 5.64 -29.54
C ALA A 326 6.01 5.23 -28.12
N ALA A 327 4.80 5.56 -27.69
CA ALA A 327 4.28 5.20 -26.39
C ALA A 327 4.22 3.66 -26.18
N ASN A 328 3.90 2.91 -27.24
CA ASN A 328 3.85 1.45 -27.16
C ASN A 328 5.25 0.83 -27.01
N THR A 329 6.25 1.36 -27.72
CA THR A 329 7.65 0.91 -27.60
C THR A 329 8.17 1.18 -26.19
N GLU A 330 7.90 2.37 -25.66
CA GLU A 330 8.23 2.75 -24.29
C GLU A 330 7.58 1.82 -23.26
N ALA A 331 6.27 1.53 -23.40
CA ALA A 331 5.53 0.64 -22.51
C ALA A 331 6.09 -0.80 -22.48
N VAL A 332 6.70 -1.25 -23.58
CA VAL A 332 7.33 -2.57 -23.68
C VAL A 332 8.75 -2.57 -23.08
N LEU A 333 9.53 -1.51 -23.30
CA LEU A 333 10.92 -1.44 -22.87
C LEU A 333 11.09 -1.10 -21.39
N ILE A 334 10.25 -0.23 -20.82
CA ILE A 334 10.38 0.22 -19.43
C ILE A 334 10.42 -0.96 -18.43
N PRO A 335 9.49 -1.95 -18.47
CA PRO A 335 9.56 -3.09 -17.57
C PRO A 335 10.91 -3.82 -17.62
N PHE A 336 11.45 -4.01 -18.82
CA PHE A 336 12.75 -4.67 -19.00
C PHE A 336 13.90 -3.85 -18.41
N LEU A 337 13.92 -2.53 -18.65
CA LEU A 337 14.93 -1.62 -18.09
C LEU A 337 14.91 -1.60 -16.57
N ILE A 338 13.72 -1.58 -15.97
CA ILE A 338 13.59 -1.60 -14.51
C ILE A 338 14.17 -2.89 -13.93
N HIS A 339 13.91 -4.04 -14.54
CA HIS A 339 14.48 -5.32 -14.08
C HIS A 339 16.01 -5.33 -14.20
N LEU A 340 16.57 -4.80 -15.30
CA LEU A 340 18.01 -4.72 -15.49
C LEU A 340 18.67 -3.73 -14.52
N ALA A 341 18.11 -2.53 -14.37
CA ALA A 341 18.61 -1.52 -13.45
C ALA A 341 18.58 -2.04 -12.00
N ALA A 342 17.49 -2.72 -11.62
CA ALA A 342 17.36 -3.36 -10.32
C ALA A 342 18.40 -4.47 -10.10
N ALA A 343 18.68 -5.29 -11.12
CA ALA A 343 19.69 -6.35 -11.04
C ALA A 343 21.14 -5.82 -10.94
N ARG A 344 21.42 -4.64 -11.50
CA ARG A 344 22.76 -4.04 -11.55
C ARG A 344 23.02 -3.02 -10.43
N ASP A 345 22.07 -2.83 -9.51
CA ASP A 345 22.08 -1.77 -8.48
C ASP A 345 22.25 -0.35 -9.06
N ASP A 346 21.74 -0.14 -10.29
CA ASP A 346 21.87 1.13 -11.00
C ASP A 346 20.71 2.07 -10.66
N LEU A 347 20.95 2.95 -9.67
CA LEU A 347 19.95 3.92 -9.21
C LEU A 347 19.51 4.93 -10.28
N PRO A 348 20.41 5.52 -11.10
CA PRO A 348 20.00 6.54 -12.06
C PRO A 348 19.04 5.99 -13.12
N GLY A 349 19.32 4.80 -13.67
CA GLY A 349 18.46 4.14 -14.64
C GLY A 349 17.12 3.74 -14.04
N LEU A 350 17.14 3.25 -12.79
CA LEU A 350 15.93 2.93 -12.07
C LEU A 350 15.07 4.18 -11.81
N GLN A 351 15.67 5.30 -11.39
CA GLN A 351 14.96 6.57 -11.20
C GLN A 351 14.40 7.10 -12.51
N PHE A 352 15.17 7.04 -13.60
CA PHE A 352 14.71 7.44 -14.93
C PHE A 352 13.48 6.65 -15.37
N SER A 353 13.54 5.32 -15.28
CA SER A 353 12.42 4.45 -15.69
C SER A 353 11.18 4.60 -14.80
N LEU A 354 11.37 4.97 -13.52
CA LEU A 354 10.25 5.27 -12.62
C LEU A 354 9.64 6.66 -12.87
N ALA A 355 10.47 7.67 -13.15
CA ALA A 355 10.04 9.05 -13.38
C ALA A 355 9.36 9.24 -14.76
N ALA A 356 9.77 8.49 -15.77
CA ALA A 356 9.19 8.44 -17.11
C ALA A 356 7.65 8.41 -17.11
N LEU A 357 7.07 7.73 -16.12
CA LEU A 357 5.65 7.43 -16.07
C LEU A 357 4.85 8.31 -15.11
N GLU A 358 5.51 9.04 -14.20
CA GLU A 358 4.85 10.10 -13.42
C GLU A 358 4.43 11.27 -14.32
N GLY A 359 5.16 11.50 -15.42
CA GLY A 359 4.87 12.52 -16.43
C GLY A 359 3.75 12.14 -17.43
N ALA A 360 3.50 10.84 -17.65
CA ALA A 360 2.48 10.33 -18.59
C ALA A 360 1.07 10.26 -17.96
N GLY A 361 0.78 11.14 -16.98
CA GLY A 361 -0.50 11.19 -16.30
C GLY A 361 -1.66 11.60 -17.22
N LYS A 362 -2.70 10.75 -17.25
CA LYS A 362 -4.07 11.00 -17.79
C LYS A 362 -4.30 10.79 -19.30
N MET A 363 -3.69 9.80 -19.94
CA MET A 363 -4.31 9.25 -21.16
C MET A 363 -5.14 8.01 -20.82
N GLU A 364 -6.39 7.99 -21.28
CA GLU A 364 -7.35 6.91 -21.12
C GLU A 364 -6.76 5.59 -21.60
N GLN A 365 -6.49 4.67 -20.66
CA GLN A 365 -6.03 3.33 -20.98
C GLN A 365 -7.22 2.42 -21.28
N ASN A 366 -7.55 2.33 -22.56
CA ASN A 366 -8.09 1.09 -23.12
C ASN A 366 -6.92 0.17 -23.48
N GLN A 367 -7.02 -1.08 -23.03
CA GLN A 367 -6.21 -2.26 -23.40
C GLN A 367 -4.82 -2.44 -22.73
N SER A 368 -4.81 -3.37 -21.77
CA SER A 368 -3.88 -4.50 -21.74
C SER A 368 -2.38 -4.26 -21.54
N THR A 369 -1.98 -3.43 -20.59
CA THR A 369 -0.76 -3.68 -19.81
C THR A 369 -1.17 -3.96 -18.36
N ASN A 370 -1.62 -5.19 -18.13
CA ASN A 370 -1.99 -5.74 -16.82
C ASN A 370 -0.76 -5.85 -15.92
N VAL A 371 -0.23 -4.73 -15.44
CA VAL A 371 0.80 -4.73 -14.41
C VAL A 371 0.10 -4.73 -13.06
N ALA A 372 0.03 -5.90 -12.43
CA ALA A 372 -0.42 -6.01 -11.05
C ALA A 372 0.44 -5.11 -10.15
N GLY A 373 -0.16 -4.09 -9.52
CA GLY A 373 0.56 -3.20 -8.61
C GLY A 373 1.37 -2.07 -9.26
N GLY A 374 1.10 -1.71 -10.52
CA GLY A 374 1.79 -0.63 -11.25
C GLY A 374 3.25 -0.92 -11.59
N VAL A 375 3.89 -0.05 -12.37
CA VAL A 375 5.17 -0.37 -13.06
C VAL A 375 6.32 -0.78 -12.13
N VAL A 376 6.34 -0.32 -10.88
CA VAL A 376 7.30 -0.75 -9.84
C VAL A 376 7.22 -2.27 -9.56
N ASN A 377 6.05 -2.86 -9.77
CA ASN A 377 5.74 -4.27 -9.57
C ASN A 377 5.52 -5.00 -10.90
N CYS A 378 6.05 -4.47 -12.02
CA CYS A 378 6.00 -5.16 -13.31
C CYS A 378 6.53 -6.58 -13.23
N LEU A 379 5.86 -7.52 -13.90
CA LEU A 379 6.26 -8.92 -13.90
C LEU A 379 7.08 -9.20 -15.15
N ASP A 380 8.22 -9.87 -15.00
CA ASP A 380 8.92 -10.51 -16.10
C ASP A 380 8.03 -11.63 -16.68
N PRO A 381 7.61 -11.56 -17.97
CA PRO A 381 6.75 -12.57 -18.56
C PRO A 381 7.31 -14.00 -18.51
N ALA A 382 8.63 -14.15 -18.49
CA ALA A 382 9.26 -15.48 -18.50
C ALA A 382 9.29 -16.12 -17.11
N THR A 383 9.56 -15.33 -16.07
CA THR A 383 9.82 -15.85 -14.71
C THR A 383 8.76 -15.48 -13.68
N GLY A 384 7.88 -14.52 -14.01
CA GLY A 384 6.93 -13.92 -13.07
C GLY A 384 7.60 -13.06 -11.98
N LYS A 385 8.92 -12.81 -12.08
CA LYS A 385 9.66 -12.03 -11.09
C LYS A 385 9.31 -10.55 -11.20
N THR A 386 9.35 -9.87 -10.07
CA THR A 386 9.27 -8.40 -10.02
C THR A 386 10.68 -7.80 -9.99
N PRO A 387 10.84 -6.48 -10.22
CA PRO A 387 12.12 -5.80 -10.04
C PRO A 387 12.73 -6.02 -8.67
N LEU A 388 11.89 -6.11 -7.63
CA LEU A 388 12.35 -6.39 -6.26
C LEU A 388 12.97 -7.79 -6.16
N HIS A 389 12.41 -8.80 -6.85
CA HIS A 389 13.04 -10.13 -6.92
C HIS A 389 14.43 -10.05 -7.58
N SER A 390 14.55 -9.32 -8.69
CA SER A 390 15.84 -9.14 -9.39
C SER A 390 16.88 -8.47 -8.51
N ALA A 391 16.52 -7.40 -7.80
CA ALA A 391 17.41 -6.75 -6.84
C ALA A 391 17.83 -7.71 -5.70
N CYS A 392 16.88 -8.50 -5.19
CA CYS A 392 17.12 -9.42 -4.08
C CYS A 392 17.99 -10.62 -4.47
N VAL A 393 17.89 -11.13 -5.69
CA VAL A 393 18.75 -12.21 -6.20
C VAL A 393 20.21 -11.74 -6.33
N ASN A 394 20.42 -10.49 -6.75
CA ASN A 394 21.75 -9.93 -7.02
C ASN A 394 22.38 -9.22 -5.81
N GLY A 395 21.64 -9.04 -4.71
CA GLY A 395 22.14 -8.33 -3.53
C GLY A 395 22.16 -6.80 -3.68
N SER A 396 21.37 -6.26 -4.60
CA SER A 396 21.30 -4.84 -4.93
C SER A 396 20.48 -4.06 -3.88
N ALA A 397 21.10 -3.80 -2.73
CA ALA A 397 20.44 -3.19 -1.57
C ALA A 397 19.92 -1.78 -1.86
N ARG A 398 20.63 -0.96 -2.64
CA ARG A 398 20.23 0.42 -2.94
C ARG A 398 19.01 0.44 -3.86
N ALA A 399 19.01 -0.40 -4.90
CA ALA A 399 17.86 -0.60 -5.76
C ALA A 399 16.65 -1.12 -4.98
N ALA A 400 16.85 -2.08 -4.06
CA ALA A 400 15.78 -2.59 -3.20
C ALA A 400 15.17 -1.47 -2.33
N ILE A 401 15.98 -0.61 -1.71
CA ILE A 401 15.49 0.54 -0.92
C ILE A 401 14.65 1.49 -1.80
N LEU A 402 15.13 1.80 -3.01
CA LEU A 402 14.42 2.70 -3.92
C LEU A 402 13.08 2.09 -4.34
N LEU A 403 13.07 0.82 -4.76
CA LEU A 403 11.85 0.10 -5.13
C LEU A 403 10.83 0.08 -4.00
N LEU A 404 11.25 -0.23 -2.76
CA LEU A 404 10.36 -0.23 -1.59
C LEU A 404 9.78 1.16 -1.32
N ARG A 405 10.60 2.22 -1.45
CA ARG A 405 10.13 3.61 -1.30
C ARG A 405 9.18 4.04 -2.41
N SER A 406 9.27 3.42 -3.58
CA SER A 406 8.37 3.64 -4.71
C SER A 406 7.11 2.77 -4.68
N GLY A 407 6.91 1.93 -3.66
CA GLY A 407 5.70 1.11 -3.53
C GLY A 407 5.83 -0.34 -4.02
N ALA A 408 7.05 -0.90 -4.03
CA ALA A 408 7.24 -2.32 -4.33
C ALA A 408 6.62 -3.22 -3.25
N LEU A 409 5.90 -4.24 -3.68
CA LEU A 409 5.19 -5.16 -2.81
C LEU A 409 6.11 -6.33 -2.41
N VAL A 410 6.37 -6.47 -1.11
CA VAL A 410 7.28 -7.49 -0.56
C VAL A 410 6.73 -8.92 -0.58
N HIS A 411 5.42 -9.07 -0.74
CA HIS A 411 4.73 -10.37 -0.70
C HIS A 411 4.32 -10.90 -2.07
N LEU A 412 4.70 -10.22 -3.16
CA LEU A 412 4.53 -10.76 -4.50
C LEU A 412 5.34 -12.05 -4.66
N ARG A 413 4.78 -12.99 -5.42
CA ARG A 413 5.38 -14.28 -5.72
C ARG A 413 5.66 -14.38 -7.20
N ASP A 414 6.77 -15.01 -7.53
CA ASP A 414 7.11 -15.35 -8.90
C ASP A 414 6.34 -16.59 -9.40
N SER A 415 6.59 -17.02 -10.63
CA SER A 415 5.95 -18.21 -11.22
C SER A 415 6.30 -19.52 -10.49
N LEU A 416 7.35 -19.52 -9.66
CA LEU A 416 7.72 -20.66 -8.80
C LEU A 416 7.06 -20.58 -7.43
N GLY A 417 6.31 -19.53 -7.13
CA GLY A 417 5.62 -19.32 -5.86
C GLY A 417 6.50 -18.72 -4.76
N HIS A 418 7.69 -18.23 -5.10
CA HIS A 418 8.67 -17.72 -4.13
C HIS A 418 8.62 -16.20 -3.99
N THR A 419 8.84 -15.71 -2.77
CA THR A 419 8.96 -14.27 -2.49
C THR A 419 10.38 -13.73 -2.69
N ALA A 420 10.52 -12.41 -2.83
CA ALA A 420 11.82 -11.74 -2.90
C ALA A 420 12.70 -12.01 -1.66
N LEU A 421 12.08 -12.14 -0.47
CA LEU A 421 12.78 -12.48 0.78
C LEU A 421 13.43 -13.86 0.74
N TYR A 422 12.74 -14.85 0.14
CA TYR A 422 13.30 -16.19 -0.02
C TYR A 422 14.57 -16.16 -0.87
N TYR A 423 14.56 -15.43 -1.98
CA TYR A 423 15.74 -15.31 -2.85
C TYR A 423 16.90 -14.59 -2.17
N ALA A 424 16.64 -13.49 -1.45
CA ALA A 424 17.69 -12.79 -0.69
C ALA A 424 18.35 -13.72 0.34
N ALA A 425 17.54 -14.49 1.07
CA ALA A 425 18.03 -15.42 2.09
C ALA A 425 18.80 -16.60 1.47
N ARG A 426 18.29 -17.18 0.37
CA ARG A 426 18.94 -18.27 -0.36
C ARG A 426 20.31 -17.88 -0.91
N GLN A 427 20.48 -16.64 -1.36
CA GLN A 427 21.76 -16.13 -1.87
C GLN A 427 22.68 -15.61 -0.75
N GLY A 428 22.19 -15.51 0.49
CA GLY A 428 22.98 -15.07 1.63
C GLY A 428 23.17 -13.55 1.75
N HIS A 429 22.33 -12.76 1.08
CA HIS A 429 22.42 -11.29 1.09
C HIS A 429 21.83 -10.70 2.37
N GLU A 430 22.63 -10.72 3.46
CA GLU A 430 22.18 -10.33 4.81
C GLU A 430 21.58 -8.92 4.87
N GLU A 431 22.19 -7.94 4.21
CA GLU A 431 21.70 -6.55 4.18
C GLU A 431 20.31 -6.44 3.56
N VAL A 432 20.08 -7.13 2.43
CA VAL A 432 18.77 -7.12 1.75
C VAL A 432 17.72 -7.85 2.59
N VAL A 433 18.10 -8.93 3.27
CA VAL A 433 17.21 -9.63 4.21
C VAL A 433 16.78 -8.70 5.35
N ASP A 434 17.70 -7.97 5.96
CA ASP A 434 17.37 -7.01 7.03
C ASP A 434 16.40 -5.92 6.53
N LEU A 435 16.64 -5.38 5.33
CA LEU A 435 15.77 -4.38 4.71
C LEU A 435 14.35 -4.90 4.46
N LEU A 436 14.22 -6.11 3.91
CA LEU A 436 12.93 -6.73 3.63
C LEU A 436 12.17 -7.07 4.92
N VAL A 437 12.86 -7.60 5.93
CA VAL A 437 12.26 -7.89 7.25
C VAL A 437 11.80 -6.58 7.92
N GLN A 438 12.58 -5.50 7.81
CA GLN A 438 12.17 -4.18 8.27
C GLN A 438 10.94 -3.65 7.53
N ALA A 439 10.82 -3.93 6.23
CA ALA A 439 9.63 -3.67 5.43
C ALA A 439 8.43 -4.59 5.73
N GLY A 440 8.58 -5.55 6.66
CA GLY A 440 7.52 -6.48 7.06
C GLY A 440 7.39 -7.73 6.17
N ALA A 441 8.39 -8.04 5.34
CA ALA A 441 8.41 -9.28 4.57
C ALA A 441 8.42 -10.50 5.49
N THR A 442 7.67 -11.53 5.11
CA THR A 442 7.51 -12.77 5.89
C THR A 442 7.61 -13.96 4.94
N LEU A 443 8.32 -15.01 5.34
CA LEU A 443 8.29 -16.30 4.67
C LEU A 443 7.10 -17.10 5.20
N GLY A 444 6.17 -17.50 4.33
CA GLY A 444 5.00 -18.28 4.73
C GLY A 444 4.34 -18.97 3.55
N GLY A 445 3.53 -19.99 3.84
CA GLY A 445 2.87 -20.79 2.81
C GLY A 445 3.90 -21.57 2.00
N PHE A 446 4.03 -21.25 0.70
CA PHE A 446 4.89 -22.00 -0.22
C PHE A 446 6.38 -21.91 0.13
N ASP A 447 6.85 -20.77 0.65
CA ASP A 447 8.29 -20.59 0.98
C ASP A 447 8.74 -21.38 2.22
N GLU A 448 7.83 -21.67 3.14
CA GLU A 448 8.13 -22.26 4.45
C GLU A 448 8.90 -23.59 4.36
N PRO A 449 8.46 -24.61 3.60
CA PRO A 449 9.20 -25.87 3.49
C PRO A 449 10.58 -25.72 2.85
N PHE A 450 10.72 -24.88 1.81
CA PHE A 450 12.00 -24.67 1.13
C PHE A 450 12.98 -23.90 2.00
N ALA A 451 12.49 -22.93 2.76
CA ALA A 451 13.30 -22.15 3.65
C ALA A 451 13.74 -22.96 4.89
N ALA A 452 12.89 -23.86 5.39
CA ALA A 452 13.26 -24.83 6.41
C ALA A 452 14.35 -25.80 5.93
N LEU A 453 14.26 -26.26 4.67
CA LEU A 453 15.31 -27.06 4.04
C LEU A 453 16.63 -26.27 3.92
N GLY A 454 16.57 -25.03 3.45
CA GLY A 454 17.74 -24.14 3.34
C GLY A 454 18.43 -23.91 4.69
N LEU A 455 17.67 -23.76 5.77
CA LEU A 455 18.20 -23.67 7.13
C LEU A 455 18.88 -24.97 7.57
N ARG A 456 18.23 -26.12 7.32
CA ARG A 456 18.81 -27.44 7.65
C ARG A 456 20.14 -27.67 6.92
N ASP A 457 20.19 -27.38 5.62
CA ASP A 457 21.40 -27.56 4.82
C ASP A 457 22.54 -26.64 5.29
N ALA A 458 22.23 -25.38 5.64
CA ALA A 458 23.21 -24.46 6.21
C ALA A 458 23.79 -24.96 7.54
N VAL A 459 22.96 -25.57 8.40
CA VAL A 459 23.38 -26.15 9.68
C VAL A 459 24.25 -27.39 9.47
N LEU A 460 23.86 -28.29 8.56
CA LEU A 460 24.61 -29.50 8.22
C LEU A 460 25.98 -29.17 7.60
N ALA A 461 26.03 -28.16 6.73
CA ALA A 461 27.28 -27.65 6.16
C ALA A 461 28.15 -26.88 7.17
N GLY A 462 27.63 -26.56 8.36
CA GLY A 462 28.33 -25.76 9.37
C GLY A 462 28.48 -24.28 9.00
N ASN A 463 27.74 -23.78 8.00
CA ASN A 463 27.81 -22.39 7.56
C ASN A 463 27.02 -21.49 8.52
N LYS A 464 27.75 -20.88 9.47
CA LYS A 464 27.18 -19.98 10.48
C LYS A 464 26.52 -18.73 9.87
N ILE A 465 27.07 -18.21 8.76
CA ILE A 465 26.55 -16.99 8.11
C ILE A 465 25.19 -17.29 7.48
N ALA A 466 25.10 -18.34 6.66
CA ALA A 466 23.84 -18.75 6.04
C ALA A 466 22.78 -19.10 7.10
N THR A 467 23.17 -19.79 8.18
CA THR A 467 22.27 -20.09 9.30
C THR A 467 21.73 -18.80 9.93
N LYS A 468 22.58 -17.80 10.18
CA LYS A 468 22.17 -16.49 10.72
C LYS A 468 21.20 -15.77 9.79
N VAL A 469 21.48 -15.76 8.48
CA VAL A 469 20.61 -15.13 7.48
C VAL A 469 19.23 -15.79 7.46
N TRP A 470 19.15 -17.12 7.42
CA TRP A 470 17.87 -17.83 7.47
C TRP A 470 17.11 -17.57 8.77
N LEU A 471 17.78 -17.53 9.92
CA LEU A 471 17.12 -17.23 11.21
C LEU A 471 16.54 -15.80 11.25
N LYS A 472 17.19 -14.83 10.61
CA LYS A 472 16.68 -13.45 10.52
C LYS A 472 15.34 -13.33 9.78
N THR A 473 15.04 -14.27 8.88
CA THR A 473 13.77 -14.27 8.12
C THR A 473 12.54 -14.65 8.96
N GLY A 474 12.73 -15.07 10.22
CA GLY A 474 11.66 -15.42 11.14
C GLY A 474 11.25 -16.90 11.14
N ILE A 475 11.98 -17.76 10.41
CA ILE A 475 11.77 -19.21 10.44
C ILE A 475 12.18 -19.76 11.81
N LYS A 476 11.30 -20.53 12.43
CA LYS A 476 11.61 -21.25 13.66
C LYS A 476 12.51 -22.45 13.32
N SER A 477 13.66 -22.54 13.97
CA SER A 477 14.42 -23.79 14.00
C SER A 477 13.55 -24.83 14.69
N SER A 478 13.20 -25.94 14.03
CA SER A 478 12.68 -27.09 14.76
C SER A 478 13.78 -27.60 15.68
N ASP A 479 13.45 -27.90 16.94
CA ASP A 479 14.39 -28.37 17.95
C ASP A 479 15.12 -29.67 17.52
N ASP A 480 14.55 -30.41 16.56
CA ASP A 480 15.14 -31.61 15.95
C ASP A 480 16.43 -31.34 15.16
N ILE A 481 16.62 -30.12 14.60
CA ILE A 481 17.78 -29.77 13.78
C ILE A 481 19.07 -29.73 14.63
N ILE A 482 18.96 -29.33 15.90
CA ILE A 482 20.09 -29.27 16.84
C ILE A 482 20.45 -30.69 17.34
N SER A 483 19.46 -31.58 17.46
CA SER A 483 19.68 -32.98 17.89
C SER A 483 20.49 -33.78 16.85
N THR A 484 20.24 -33.52 15.56
CA THR A 484 20.86 -34.28 14.45
C THR A 484 22.38 -34.07 14.38
N ARG A 485 22.88 -32.91 14.82
CA ARG A 485 24.33 -32.63 14.91
C ARG A 485 25.01 -33.44 16.01
N LYS A 486 24.31 -33.76 17.12
CA LYS A 486 24.84 -34.63 18.18
C LYS A 486 24.97 -36.08 17.71
N THR A 487 24.13 -36.52 16.78
CA THR A 487 24.16 -37.89 16.26
C THR A 487 25.24 -38.10 15.19
N LEU A 488 25.53 -37.07 14.38
CA LEU A 488 26.53 -37.13 13.30
C LEU A 488 27.98 -36.83 13.73
N GLN A 489 28.19 -36.26 14.93
CA GLN A 489 29.52 -36.00 15.49
C GLN A 489 30.04 -37.11 16.43
N GLN A 490 29.30 -38.22 16.60
CA GLN A 490 29.86 -39.38 17.29
C GLN A 490 30.81 -40.14 16.34
N PRO A 491 32.05 -40.43 16.73
CA PRO A 491 32.92 -41.30 15.94
C PRO A 491 32.24 -42.67 15.78
N PRO A 492 32.52 -43.42 14.70
CA PRO A 492 31.96 -44.75 14.53
C PRO A 492 32.28 -45.58 15.79
N ARG A 493 31.24 -46.12 16.44
CA ARG A 493 31.40 -47.08 17.52
C ARG A 493 32.27 -48.21 16.96
N LYS A 494 33.39 -48.48 17.63
CA LYS A 494 34.21 -49.66 17.33
C LYS A 494 33.30 -50.88 17.39
N GLU A 495 33.17 -51.58 16.27
CA GLU A 495 32.59 -52.92 16.23
C GLU A 495 33.40 -53.82 17.17
N GLY A 496 32.73 -54.44 18.13
CA GLY A 496 33.35 -55.37 19.06
C GLY A 496 32.79 -55.29 20.46
N GLU A 497 31.49 -55.51 20.63
CA GLU A 497 30.92 -56.00 21.89
C GLU A 497 29.65 -56.78 21.55
N GLU A 498 29.80 -58.11 21.51
CA GLU A 498 28.69 -59.06 21.38
C GLU A 498 27.68 -58.82 22.50
N ARG A 499 26.46 -58.40 22.13
CA ARG A 499 25.31 -58.48 23.04
C ARG A 499 24.65 -59.84 22.86
N VAL A 500 24.91 -60.71 23.84
CA VAL A 500 24.13 -61.91 24.10
C VAL A 500 22.65 -61.53 24.24
N ILE A 501 21.81 -62.09 23.38
CA ILE A 501 20.36 -61.99 23.46
C ILE A 501 19.91 -63.14 24.37
N ILE A 502 19.41 -62.82 25.56
CA ILE A 502 18.61 -63.74 26.37
C ILE A 502 17.16 -63.51 25.96
N LEU A 503 16.54 -64.55 25.40
CA LEU A 503 15.09 -64.64 25.18
C LEU A 503 14.52 -65.38 26.38
N ASP A 504 13.68 -64.71 27.18
CA ASP A 504 12.82 -65.37 28.15
C ASP A 504 11.38 -65.40 27.60
N GLU A 505 10.75 -66.58 27.73
CA GLU A 505 9.34 -66.89 27.42
C GLU A 505 8.34 -66.19 28.35
#